data_AF-A0A143PP26-F1
#
_entry.id   AF-A0A143PP26-F1
#
_cell.length_a   1.000
_cell.length_b   1.000
_cell.length_c   1.000
_cell.angle_alpha   90.00
_cell.angle_beta   90.00
_cell.angle_gamma   90.00
#
_symmetry.space_group_name_H-M   'P 1'
#
loop_
_entity.id
_entity.type
_entity.pdbx_description
1 polymer ?
#
loop_
_entity_poly.entity_id
_entity_poly.type
_entity_poly.pdbx_seq_one_letter_code
_entity_poly.pdbx_strand_id
1 'polypeptide(L)'
;MGRTGRAIGAVALMLLIAMILSKRLPAPAANGQARRCEIPAEPPRPWHLDRFADRAHLRAEAATAESWAIAYADVSPLRQQGAGPHAEVRDQCMSLLFERISQRHAIAVGTVREYAQHRDIIFDTAVLLVFGFAYVAIAYQLVGVITRRFSRDERFALLVAVIIMSVMAVCGAVFVGDSWSIGAEVLRVGNGHLSYRTERLPWRQYRSAIMATALGIFWLAAVVRVKVLPWPGSPEVM
;
A
#
# COMPACT_ATOMS: atom_id res chain seq x y z
N MET A 1 26.15 -9.17 -16.62
CA MET A 1 25.26 -8.64 -15.56
C MET A 1 24.87 -9.76 -14.61
N GLY A 2 25.27 -9.68 -13.34
CA GLY A 2 25.00 -10.72 -12.35
C GLY A 2 23.51 -10.94 -12.10
N ARG A 3 23.16 -12.14 -11.61
CA ARG A 3 21.78 -12.56 -11.26
C ARG A 3 21.09 -11.57 -10.30
N THR A 4 21.88 -10.89 -9.47
CA THR A 4 21.48 -9.79 -8.59
C THR A 4 21.07 -8.52 -9.33
N GLY A 5 21.79 -8.14 -10.40
CA GLY A 5 21.45 -6.95 -11.21
C GLY A 5 20.12 -7.08 -11.94
N ARG A 6 19.74 -8.29 -12.37
CA ARG A 6 18.43 -8.55 -12.99
C ARG A 6 17.27 -8.43 -11.99
N ALA A 7 17.47 -8.87 -10.75
CA ALA A 7 16.46 -8.75 -9.70
C ALA A 7 16.25 -7.28 -9.30
N ILE A 8 17.32 -6.50 -9.17
CA ILE A 8 17.25 -5.07 -8.88
C ILE A 8 16.53 -4.31 -10.01
N GLY A 9 16.85 -4.63 -11.28
CA GLY A 9 16.16 -4.03 -12.43
C GLY A 9 14.66 -4.35 -12.48
N ALA A 10 14.26 -5.58 -12.16
CA ALA A 10 12.85 -5.97 -12.11
C ALA A 10 12.07 -5.28 -10.98
N VAL A 11 12.68 -5.16 -9.79
CA VAL A 11 12.08 -4.42 -8.67
C VAL A 11 11.96 -2.94 -9.02
N ALA A 12 13.00 -2.31 -9.58
CA ALA A 12 12.96 -0.92 -10.02
C ALA A 12 11.87 -0.67 -11.07
N LEU A 13 11.73 -1.56 -12.05
CA LEU A 13 10.68 -1.47 -13.07
C LEU A 13 9.28 -1.61 -12.46
N MET A 14 9.08 -2.54 -11.53
CA MET A 14 7.80 -2.70 -10.83
C MET A 14 7.46 -1.50 -9.94
N LEU A 15 8.44 -0.91 -9.26
CA LEU A 15 8.28 0.35 -8.53
C LEU A 15 7.84 1.48 -9.47
N LEU A 16 8.43 1.55 -10.67
CA LEU A 16 8.11 2.55 -11.68
C LEU A 16 6.69 2.34 -12.24
N ILE A 17 6.27 1.10 -12.47
CA ILE A 17 4.89 0.76 -12.87
C ILE A 17 3.89 1.12 -11.76
N ALA A 18 4.20 0.81 -10.49
CA ALA A 18 3.35 1.19 -9.37
C ALA A 18 3.21 2.72 -9.23
N MET A 19 4.30 3.46 -9.49
CA MET A 19 4.28 4.93 -9.55
C MET A 19 3.48 5.48 -10.74
N ILE A 20 3.53 4.84 -11.90
CA ILE A 20 2.74 5.24 -13.08
C ILE A 20 1.25 4.96 -12.85
N LEU A 21 0.92 3.83 -12.21
CA LEU A 21 -0.45 3.44 -11.90
C LEU A 21 -1.07 4.27 -10.77
N SER A 22 -0.27 4.96 -9.95
CA SER A 22 -0.78 5.92 -8.98
C SER A 22 -1.23 7.18 -9.70
N LYS A 23 -2.46 7.17 -10.23
CA LYS A 23 -3.15 8.41 -10.60
C LYS A 23 -3.24 9.27 -9.35
N ARG A 24 -2.44 10.34 -9.29
CA ARG A 24 -2.47 11.29 -8.18
C ARG A 24 -3.87 11.91 -8.13
N LEU A 25 -4.47 11.88 -6.95
CA LEU A 25 -5.68 12.64 -6.70
C LEU A 25 -5.34 14.14 -6.76
N PRO A 26 -6.29 14.98 -7.23
CA PRO A 26 -6.18 16.42 -7.13
C PRO A 26 -6.00 16.85 -5.67
N ALA A 27 -4.80 17.29 -5.32
CA ALA A 27 -4.54 17.93 -4.03
C ALA A 27 -4.99 19.41 -4.10
N PRO A 28 -5.54 19.96 -3.00
CA PRO A 28 -5.82 21.39 -2.95
C PRO A 28 -4.52 22.18 -3.15
N ALA A 29 -4.56 23.21 -4.01
CA ALA A 29 -3.42 24.07 -4.22
C ALA A 29 -3.07 24.81 -2.92
N ALA A 30 -1.78 25.16 -2.75
CA ALA A 30 -1.28 25.91 -1.59
C ALA A 30 -1.84 27.37 -1.51
N ASN A 31 -2.71 27.77 -2.43
CA ASN A 31 -3.29 29.11 -2.56
C ASN A 31 -4.48 29.39 -1.62
N GLY A 32 -4.67 28.57 -0.57
CA GLY A 32 -5.76 28.75 0.39
C GLY A 32 -7.09 28.13 -0.03
N GLN A 33 -7.16 27.42 -1.15
CA GLN A 33 -8.34 26.63 -1.55
C GLN A 33 -8.77 25.61 -0.48
N ALA A 34 -7.80 25.02 0.24
CA ALA A 34 -8.08 24.15 1.38
C ALA A 34 -8.95 24.81 2.47
N ARG A 35 -9.04 26.15 2.53
CA ARG A 35 -9.87 26.88 3.51
C ARG A 35 -11.33 27.04 3.12
N ARG A 36 -11.73 26.67 1.90
CA ARG A 36 -13.08 26.99 1.36
C ARG A 36 -14.04 25.80 1.26
N CYS A 37 -13.64 24.61 1.70
CA CYS A 37 -14.44 23.38 1.58
C CYS A 37 -15.11 23.27 0.19
N GLU A 38 -14.31 23.39 -0.87
CA GLU A 38 -14.80 23.49 -2.24
C GLU A 38 -13.81 22.82 -3.19
N ILE A 39 -14.27 21.87 -3.99
CA ILE A 39 -13.46 21.18 -5.01
C ILE A 39 -13.71 21.90 -6.34
N PRO A 40 -12.68 22.04 -7.21
CA PRO A 40 -12.87 22.55 -8.57
C PRO A 40 -14.05 21.87 -9.28
N ALA A 41 -14.89 22.68 -9.93
CA ALA A 41 -16.08 22.16 -10.58
C ALA A 41 -15.72 21.41 -11.87
N GLU A 42 -16.16 20.16 -11.98
CA GLU A 42 -16.22 19.44 -13.24
C GLU A 42 -17.55 19.73 -13.96
N PRO A 43 -17.58 19.65 -15.30
CA PRO A 43 -18.81 19.84 -16.06
C PRO A 43 -19.86 18.80 -15.66
N PRO A 44 -21.14 19.20 -15.45
CA PRO A 44 -22.18 18.28 -15.04
C PRO A 44 -22.43 17.23 -16.12
N ARG A 45 -22.47 15.97 -15.70
CA ARG A 45 -22.74 14.81 -16.55
C ARG A 45 -23.36 13.70 -15.72
N PRO A 46 -24.46 13.07 -16.16
CA PRO A 46 -25.01 11.90 -15.49
C PRO A 46 -24.02 10.73 -15.56
N TRP A 47 -23.84 10.02 -14.45
CA TRP A 47 -23.02 8.82 -14.40
C TRP A 47 -23.84 7.54 -14.48
N HIS A 48 -23.31 6.61 -15.25
CA HIS A 48 -23.88 5.29 -15.46
C HIS A 48 -23.04 4.28 -14.68
N LEU A 49 -23.49 3.94 -13.47
CA LEU A 49 -22.72 3.10 -12.55
C LEU A 49 -22.58 1.64 -13.02
N ASP A 50 -23.23 1.24 -14.11
CA ASP A 50 -22.97 0.02 -14.87
C ASP A 50 -21.60 0.06 -15.58
N ARG A 51 -21.08 1.25 -15.91
CA ARG A 51 -19.80 1.44 -16.59
C ARG A 51 -18.64 1.52 -15.60
N PHE A 52 -17.58 0.78 -15.89
CA PHE A 52 -16.37 0.79 -15.05
C PHE A 52 -15.73 2.18 -14.97
N ALA A 53 -15.69 2.93 -16.07
CA ALA A 53 -15.12 4.27 -16.11
C ALA A 53 -15.83 5.24 -15.16
N ASP A 54 -17.16 5.27 -15.19
CA ASP A 54 -17.96 6.14 -14.32
C ASP A 54 -17.83 5.73 -12.85
N ARG A 55 -17.76 4.42 -12.55
CA ARG A 55 -17.45 3.93 -11.19
C ARG A 55 -16.06 4.35 -10.72
N ALA A 56 -15.04 4.23 -11.57
CA ALA A 56 -13.68 4.61 -11.25
C ALA A 56 -13.54 6.12 -11.02
N HIS A 57 -14.23 6.92 -11.85
CA HIS A 57 -14.27 8.37 -11.72
C HIS A 57 -14.98 8.81 -10.44
N LEU A 58 -16.14 8.23 -10.11
CA LEU A 58 -16.83 8.49 -8.84
C LEU A 58 -15.94 8.15 -7.63
N ARG A 59 -15.19 7.03 -7.65
CA ARG A 59 -14.23 6.72 -6.57
C ARG A 59 -13.15 7.80 -6.45
N ALA A 60 -12.62 8.26 -7.57
CA ALA A 60 -11.59 9.31 -7.59
C ALA A 60 -12.15 10.64 -7.06
N GLU A 61 -13.35 11.03 -7.45
CA GLU A 61 -13.98 12.28 -7.01
C GLU A 61 -14.36 12.22 -5.52
N ALA A 62 -14.91 11.08 -5.05
CA ALA A 62 -15.20 10.86 -3.64
C ALA A 62 -13.92 10.86 -2.77
N ALA A 63 -12.85 10.22 -3.24
CA ALA A 63 -11.55 10.25 -2.56
C ALA A 63 -10.90 11.65 -2.58
N THR A 64 -11.12 12.42 -3.65
CA THR A 64 -10.74 13.84 -3.73
C THR A 64 -11.49 14.63 -2.67
N ALA A 65 -12.82 14.51 -2.61
CA ALA A 65 -13.64 15.21 -1.63
C ALA A 65 -13.22 14.93 -0.18
N GLU A 66 -12.93 13.68 0.16
CA GLU A 66 -12.41 13.34 1.48
C GLU A 66 -11.03 13.98 1.73
N SER A 67 -10.13 13.99 0.73
CA SER A 67 -8.81 14.66 0.86
C SER A 67 -8.95 16.16 1.13
N TRP A 68 -9.91 16.81 0.48
CA TRP A 68 -10.22 18.22 0.65
C TRP A 68 -10.85 18.51 2.00
N ALA A 69 -11.75 17.65 2.48
CA ALA A 69 -12.35 17.76 3.80
C ALA A 69 -11.32 17.62 4.94
N ILE A 70 -10.36 16.69 4.79
CA ILE A 70 -9.23 16.55 5.73
C ILE A 70 -8.37 17.81 5.71
N ALA A 71 -7.99 18.29 4.52
CA ALA A 71 -7.18 19.51 4.39
C ALA A 71 -7.89 20.74 4.99
N TYR A 72 -9.21 20.83 4.84
CA TYR A 72 -10.04 21.88 5.44
C TYR A 72 -10.04 21.80 6.98
N ALA A 73 -10.25 20.60 7.53
CA ALA A 73 -10.20 20.41 8.98
C ALA A 73 -8.79 20.67 9.54
N ASP A 74 -7.73 20.39 8.77
CA ASP A 74 -6.35 20.58 9.18
C ASP A 74 -5.95 22.05 9.37
N VAL A 75 -6.59 22.96 8.63
CA VAL A 75 -6.38 24.41 8.72
C VAL A 75 -7.43 25.12 9.60
N SER A 76 -8.42 24.38 10.11
CA SER A 76 -9.45 24.92 11.00
C SER A 76 -8.88 25.21 12.40
N PRO A 77 -9.24 26.34 13.03
CA PRO A 77 -8.84 26.63 14.41
C PRO A 77 -9.36 25.56 15.40
N LEU A 78 -10.46 24.88 15.07
CA LEU A 78 -11.05 23.82 15.89
C LEU A 78 -10.14 22.59 16.03
N ARG A 79 -9.12 22.43 15.18
CA ARG A 79 -8.09 21.40 15.33
C ARG A 79 -7.38 21.45 16.69
N GLN A 80 -7.19 22.66 17.24
CA GLN A 80 -6.50 22.85 18.52
C GLN A 80 -7.34 22.38 19.72
N GLN A 81 -8.64 22.18 19.52
CA GLN A 81 -9.57 21.75 20.57
C GLN A 81 -9.63 20.21 20.72
N GLY A 82 -8.88 19.47 19.88
CA GLY A 82 -8.74 18.03 19.98
C GLY A 82 -9.34 17.25 18.81
N ALA A 83 -9.29 15.92 18.91
CA ALA A 83 -9.67 15.01 17.82
C ALA A 83 -11.17 15.04 17.49
N GLY A 84 -12.04 15.26 18.48
CA GLY A 84 -13.50 15.35 18.27
C GLY A 84 -13.90 16.53 17.39
N PRO A 85 -13.60 17.78 17.79
CA PRO A 85 -13.89 18.97 16.99
C PRO A 85 -13.26 18.94 15.59
N HIS A 86 -12.04 18.38 15.44
CA HIS A 86 -11.42 18.16 14.12
C HIS A 86 -12.24 17.21 13.23
N ALA A 87 -12.68 16.08 13.80
CA ALA A 87 -13.49 15.09 13.08
C ALA A 87 -14.85 15.68 12.66
N GLU A 88 -15.48 16.48 13.52
CA GLU A 88 -16.77 17.12 13.21
C GLU A 88 -16.66 18.09 12.04
N VAL A 89 -15.66 18.98 12.05
CA VAL A 89 -15.42 19.93 10.94
C VAL A 89 -15.13 19.22 9.63
N ARG A 90 -14.33 18.15 9.69
CA ARG A 90 -14.05 17.29 8.54
C ARG A 90 -15.34 16.70 7.99
N ASP A 91 -16.16 16.10 8.85
CA ASP A 91 -17.37 15.38 8.44
C ASP A 91 -18.47 16.31 7.92
N GLN A 92 -18.58 17.52 8.47
CA GLN A 92 -19.42 18.59 7.94
C GLN A 92 -18.97 18.97 6.52
N CYS A 93 -17.68 19.25 6.32
CA CYS A 93 -17.16 19.58 5.01
C CYS A 93 -17.34 18.44 3.99
N MET A 94 -17.03 17.21 4.41
CA MET A 94 -17.19 16.03 3.57
C MET A 94 -18.65 15.83 3.14
N SER A 95 -19.61 16.07 4.04
CA SER A 95 -21.04 15.96 3.73
C SER A 95 -21.48 16.99 2.68
N LEU A 96 -21.05 18.25 2.83
CA LEU A 96 -21.31 19.31 1.83
C LEU A 96 -20.72 18.96 0.45
N LEU A 97 -19.49 18.43 0.42
CA LEU A 97 -18.84 18.03 -0.83
C LEU A 97 -19.56 16.85 -1.50
N PHE A 98 -19.99 15.85 -0.72
CA PHE A 98 -20.74 14.71 -1.25
C PHE A 98 -22.12 15.10 -1.78
N GLU A 99 -22.80 16.03 -1.13
CA GLU A 99 -24.06 16.60 -1.64
C GLU A 99 -23.87 17.31 -2.98
N ARG A 100 -22.80 18.11 -3.13
CA ARG A 100 -22.48 18.76 -4.41
C ARG A 100 -22.19 17.75 -5.52
N ILE A 101 -21.42 16.70 -5.24
CA ILE A 101 -21.15 15.61 -6.20
C ILE A 101 -22.47 14.92 -6.59
N SER A 102 -23.30 14.61 -5.60
CA SER A 102 -24.62 13.99 -5.77
C SER A 102 -25.52 14.81 -6.70
N GLN A 103 -25.64 16.12 -6.45
CA GLN A 103 -26.43 17.04 -7.26
C GLN A 103 -25.88 17.19 -8.68
N ARG A 104 -24.55 17.27 -8.84
CA ARG A 104 -23.88 17.45 -10.13
C ARG A 104 -24.06 16.25 -11.07
N HIS A 105 -24.05 15.04 -10.51
CA HIS A 105 -24.05 13.80 -11.29
C HIS A 105 -25.37 13.02 -11.22
N ALA A 106 -26.38 13.57 -10.54
CA ALA A 106 -27.70 12.97 -10.35
C ALA A 106 -27.66 11.55 -9.75
N ILE A 107 -26.77 11.35 -8.76
CA ILE A 107 -26.63 10.08 -8.01
C ILE A 107 -26.98 10.29 -6.54
N ALA A 108 -27.35 9.24 -5.83
CA ALA A 108 -27.65 9.34 -4.40
C ALA A 108 -26.38 9.66 -3.59
N VAL A 109 -26.49 10.58 -2.61
CA VAL A 109 -25.39 10.94 -1.70
C VAL A 109 -24.86 9.72 -0.92
N GLY A 110 -25.73 8.76 -0.59
CA GLY A 110 -25.35 7.49 0.04
C GLY A 110 -24.37 6.69 -0.83
N THR A 111 -24.56 6.69 -2.15
CA THR A 111 -23.66 6.04 -3.10
C THR A 111 -22.29 6.75 -3.15
N VAL A 112 -22.27 8.08 -3.10
CA VAL A 112 -20.99 8.83 -3.02
C VAL A 112 -20.22 8.46 -1.76
N ARG A 113 -20.92 8.41 -0.61
CA ARG A 113 -20.32 8.03 0.68
C ARG A 113 -19.78 6.59 0.67
N GLU A 114 -20.51 5.66 0.09
CA GLU A 114 -20.07 4.28 -0.08
C GLU A 114 -18.82 4.19 -0.95
N TYR A 115 -18.77 4.92 -2.06
CA TYR A 115 -17.62 4.95 -2.96
C TYR A 115 -16.40 5.64 -2.35
N ALA A 116 -16.57 6.59 -1.43
CA ALA A 116 -15.48 7.15 -0.63
C ALA A 116 -14.82 6.12 0.31
N GLN A 117 -15.58 5.09 0.72
CA GLN A 117 -15.06 4.00 1.55
C GLN A 117 -14.35 2.92 0.72
N HIS A 118 -14.72 2.76 -0.54
CA HIS A 118 -14.13 1.76 -1.43
C HIS A 118 -12.72 2.15 -1.89
N ARG A 119 -11.74 1.34 -1.50
CA ARG A 119 -10.36 1.47 -1.98
C ARG A 119 -10.22 0.99 -3.43
N ASP A 120 -9.18 1.49 -4.10
CA ASP A 120 -8.78 0.99 -5.39
C ASP A 120 -8.01 -0.33 -5.22
N ILE A 121 -8.72 -1.44 -5.42
CA ILE A 121 -8.18 -2.80 -5.29
C ILE A 121 -7.02 -3.04 -6.25
N ILE A 122 -7.05 -2.43 -7.45
CA ILE A 122 -6.00 -2.62 -8.46
C ILE A 122 -4.71 -1.96 -7.96
N PHE A 123 -4.81 -0.73 -7.46
CA PHE A 123 -3.69 -0.02 -6.86
C PHE A 123 -3.12 -0.79 -5.65
N ASP A 124 -3.99 -1.19 -4.72
CA ASP A 124 -3.57 -1.90 -3.51
C ASP A 124 -2.89 -3.25 -3.83
N THR A 125 -3.44 -3.99 -4.80
CA THR A 125 -2.86 -5.26 -5.27
C THR A 125 -1.49 -5.03 -5.89
N ALA A 126 -1.34 -4.00 -6.73
CA ALA A 126 -0.05 -3.66 -7.32
C ALA A 126 0.99 -3.34 -6.23
N VAL A 127 0.66 -2.48 -5.28
CA VAL A 127 1.54 -2.09 -4.16
C VAL A 127 1.99 -3.31 -3.35
N LEU A 128 1.07 -4.24 -3.06
CA LEU A 128 1.37 -5.48 -2.33
C LEU A 128 2.24 -6.44 -3.15
N LEU A 129 1.96 -6.61 -4.46
CA LEU A 129 2.72 -7.51 -5.33
C LEU A 129 4.18 -7.05 -5.50
N VAL A 130 4.41 -5.75 -5.66
CA VAL A 130 5.79 -5.21 -5.73
C VAL A 130 6.57 -5.56 -4.46
N PHE A 131 5.96 -5.35 -3.29
CA PHE A 131 6.58 -5.71 -2.02
C PHE A 131 6.79 -7.24 -1.90
N GLY A 132 5.76 -8.03 -2.24
CA GLY A 132 5.81 -9.48 -2.16
C GLY A 132 6.93 -10.08 -3.01
N PHE A 133 7.10 -9.59 -4.24
CA PHE A 133 8.21 -10.03 -5.10
C PHE A 133 9.58 -9.67 -4.53
N ALA A 134 9.74 -8.44 -4.03
CA ALA A 134 10.97 -8.02 -3.37
C ALA A 134 11.28 -8.89 -2.14
N TYR A 135 10.27 -9.19 -1.33
CA TYR A 135 10.41 -10.05 -0.15
C TYR A 135 10.83 -11.49 -0.53
N VAL A 136 10.19 -12.10 -1.53
CA VAL A 136 10.57 -13.43 -2.04
C VAL A 136 12.03 -13.45 -2.48
N ALA A 137 12.47 -12.44 -3.24
CA ALA A 137 13.84 -12.34 -3.70
C ALA A 137 14.82 -12.22 -2.52
N ILE A 138 14.53 -11.35 -1.54
CA ILE A 138 15.36 -11.14 -0.35
C ILE A 138 15.43 -12.42 0.49
N ALA A 139 14.29 -13.04 0.80
CA ALA A 139 14.22 -14.28 1.57
C ALA A 139 15.05 -15.39 0.92
N TYR A 140 14.94 -15.57 -0.39
CA TYR A 140 15.72 -16.55 -1.14
C TYR A 140 17.23 -16.29 -1.09
N GLN A 141 17.66 -15.03 -1.06
CA GLN A 141 19.08 -14.68 -0.89
C GLN A 141 19.56 -14.90 0.54
N LEU A 142 18.78 -14.48 1.55
CA LEU A 142 19.13 -14.67 2.97
C LEU A 142 19.33 -16.15 3.28
N VAL A 143 18.40 -17.00 2.87
CA VAL A 143 18.53 -18.46 2.97
C VAL A 143 19.77 -18.96 2.23
N GLY A 144 20.05 -18.44 1.03
CA GLY A 144 21.26 -18.77 0.27
C GLY A 144 22.56 -18.41 1.00
N VAL A 145 22.59 -17.32 1.76
CA VAL A 145 23.74 -16.92 2.58
C VAL A 145 23.90 -17.86 3.77
N ILE A 146 22.81 -18.17 4.48
CA ILE A 146 22.83 -19.09 5.63
C ILE A 146 23.30 -20.49 5.20
N THR A 147 22.73 -21.02 4.12
CA THR A 147 23.06 -22.37 3.63
C THR A 147 24.49 -22.50 3.10
N ARG A 148 25.15 -21.40 2.72
CA ARG A 148 26.58 -21.39 2.37
C ARG A 148 27.49 -21.31 3.59
N ARG A 149 26.97 -20.86 4.74
CA ARG A 149 27.74 -20.60 5.96
C ARG A 149 27.92 -21.84 6.82
N PHE A 150 26.88 -22.67 6.92
CA PHE A 150 26.85 -23.87 7.77
C PHE A 150 27.08 -25.13 6.95
N SER A 151 27.75 -26.15 7.50
CA SER A 151 27.92 -27.44 6.84
C SER A 151 26.71 -28.38 7.07
N ARG A 152 26.65 -29.51 6.34
CA ARG A 152 25.57 -30.51 6.52
C ARG A 152 25.61 -31.22 7.87
N ASP A 153 26.74 -31.19 8.55
CA ASP A 153 26.94 -31.82 9.85
C ASP A 153 26.42 -30.91 10.99
N GLU A 154 26.28 -29.61 10.71
CA GLU A 154 25.79 -28.60 11.65
C GLU A 154 24.28 -28.32 11.50
N ARG A 155 23.48 -29.38 11.32
CA ARG A 155 22.04 -29.25 11.03
C ARG A 155 21.28 -28.45 12.07
N PHE A 156 21.66 -28.60 13.35
CA PHE A 156 21.06 -27.85 14.43
C PHE A 156 21.36 -26.35 14.32
N ALA A 157 22.61 -25.97 14.07
CA ALA A 157 23.00 -24.58 13.89
C ALA A 157 22.34 -23.95 12.66
N LEU A 158 22.24 -24.71 11.55
CA LEU A 158 21.52 -24.29 10.36
C LEU A 158 20.04 -24.02 10.65
N LEU A 159 19.37 -24.94 11.36
CA LEU A 159 17.95 -24.78 11.71
C LEU A 159 17.73 -23.56 12.60
N VAL A 160 18.55 -23.39 13.64
CA VAL A 160 18.48 -22.23 14.54
C VAL A 160 18.72 -20.92 13.76
N ALA A 161 19.70 -20.88 12.87
CA ALA A 161 19.96 -19.70 12.04
C ALA A 161 18.78 -19.37 11.11
N VAL A 162 18.15 -20.38 10.50
CA VAL A 162 16.95 -20.21 9.66
C VAL A 162 15.79 -19.66 10.49
N ILE A 163 15.56 -20.18 11.71
CA ILE A 163 14.51 -19.68 12.61
C ILE A 163 14.75 -18.21 12.95
N ILE A 164 15.94 -17.86 13.45
CA ILE A 164 16.29 -16.48 13.82
C ILE A 164 16.13 -15.54 12.63
N MET A 165 16.67 -15.92 11.47
CA MET A 165 16.60 -15.09 10.27
C MET A 165 15.17 -14.97 9.74
N SER A 166 14.33 -15.99 9.87
CA SER A 166 12.93 -15.92 9.48
C SER A 166 12.17 -14.90 10.31
N VAL A 167 12.38 -14.89 11.63
CA VAL A 167 11.76 -13.92 12.55
C VAL A 167 12.25 -12.50 12.23
N MET A 168 13.55 -12.31 12.09
CA MET A 168 14.13 -11.00 11.74
C MET A 168 13.60 -10.50 10.39
N ALA A 169 13.53 -11.37 9.38
CA ALA A 169 13.04 -11.02 8.04
C ALA A 169 11.55 -10.65 8.06
N VAL A 170 10.71 -11.37 8.80
CA VAL A 170 9.29 -11.04 8.95
C VAL A 170 9.10 -9.72 9.69
N CYS A 171 9.80 -9.49 10.81
CA CYS A 171 9.75 -8.23 11.54
C CYS A 171 10.18 -7.04 10.66
N GLY A 172 11.31 -7.20 9.95
CA GLY A 172 11.77 -6.20 8.99
C GLY A 172 10.76 -5.96 7.87
N ALA A 173 10.16 -7.01 7.33
CA ALA A 173 9.14 -6.90 6.30
C ALA A 173 7.89 -6.15 6.77
N VAL A 174 7.41 -6.42 8.00
CA VAL A 174 6.27 -5.70 8.59
C VAL A 174 6.54 -4.20 8.68
N PHE A 175 7.73 -3.82 9.15
CA PHE A 175 8.11 -2.41 9.32
C PHE A 175 8.29 -1.69 7.98
N VAL A 176 9.05 -2.30 7.06
CA VAL A 176 9.30 -1.73 5.73
C VAL A 176 8.02 -1.69 4.91
N GLY A 177 7.17 -2.72 4.99
CA GLY A 177 5.91 -2.79 4.27
C GLY A 177 4.86 -1.80 4.77
N ASP A 178 4.83 -1.47 6.07
CA ASP A 178 3.96 -0.41 6.61
C ASP A 178 4.39 0.95 6.04
N SER A 179 5.70 1.22 6.08
CA SER A 179 6.30 2.44 5.52
C SER A 179 6.06 2.56 4.01
N TRP A 180 6.21 1.45 3.28
CA TRP A 180 5.95 1.35 1.84
C TRP A 180 4.49 1.64 1.50
N SER A 181 3.55 1.00 2.23
CA SER A 181 2.12 1.18 2.00
C SER A 181 1.65 2.60 2.31
N ILE A 182 2.18 3.20 3.38
CA ILE A 182 1.96 4.60 3.72
C ILE A 182 2.52 5.52 2.63
N GLY A 183 3.76 5.30 2.20
CA GLY A 183 4.39 6.10 1.15
C GLY A 183 3.63 6.05 -0.17
N ALA A 184 3.19 4.85 -0.58
CA ALA A 184 2.37 4.67 -1.77
C ALA A 184 1.04 5.43 -1.67
N GLU A 185 0.38 5.38 -0.51
CA GLU A 185 -0.86 6.14 -0.28
C GLU A 185 -0.63 7.65 -0.27
N VAL A 186 0.46 8.13 0.34
CA VAL A 186 0.85 9.55 0.30
C VAL A 186 1.05 10.03 -1.14
N LEU A 187 1.72 9.24 -1.97
CA LEU A 187 1.91 9.55 -3.39
C LEU A 187 0.58 9.58 -4.14
N ARG A 188 -0.31 8.61 -3.90
CA ARG A 188 -1.64 8.53 -4.51
C ARG A 188 -2.53 9.72 -4.13
N VAL A 189 -2.54 10.09 -2.86
CA VAL A 189 -3.39 11.17 -2.34
C VAL A 189 -2.78 12.56 -2.63
N GLY A 190 -1.45 12.66 -2.67
CA GLY A 190 -0.73 13.87 -3.04
C GLY A 190 -0.60 14.94 -1.95
N ASN A 191 -1.12 14.73 -0.74
CA ASN A 191 -1.13 15.75 0.32
C ASN A 191 -0.46 15.33 1.65
N GLY A 192 0.17 14.15 1.76
CA GLY A 192 0.91 13.72 2.97
C GLY A 192 0.07 13.46 4.22
N HIS A 193 -1.17 13.92 4.27
CA HIS A 193 -2.08 13.84 5.40
C HIS A 193 -3.06 12.67 5.22
N LEU A 194 -2.69 11.51 5.75
CA LEU A 194 -3.51 10.31 5.62
C LEU A 194 -4.63 10.21 6.67
N SER A 195 -4.49 10.84 7.84
CA SER A 195 -5.50 10.74 8.93
C SER A 195 -5.93 9.28 9.15
N TYR A 196 -7.23 9.00 9.22
CA TYR A 196 -7.80 7.65 9.37
C TYR A 196 -7.63 6.74 8.14
N ARG A 197 -7.13 7.24 7.00
CA ARG A 197 -6.88 6.41 5.81
C ARG A 197 -5.82 5.34 6.04
N THR A 198 -4.88 5.57 6.97
CA THR A 198 -3.86 4.57 7.31
C THR A 198 -4.49 3.28 7.82
N GLU A 199 -5.57 3.38 8.59
CA GLU A 199 -6.27 2.21 9.15
C GLU A 199 -7.02 1.39 8.09
N ARG A 200 -7.28 2.00 6.93
CA ARG A 200 -7.89 1.33 5.78
C ARG A 200 -6.88 0.65 4.87
N LEU A 201 -5.58 0.82 5.11
CA LEU A 201 -4.55 0.18 4.28
C LEU A 201 -4.62 -1.35 4.44
N PRO A 202 -4.60 -2.12 3.34
CA PRO A 202 -4.59 -3.59 3.42
C PRO A 202 -3.46 -4.13 4.30
N TRP A 203 -2.30 -3.46 4.30
CA TRP A 203 -1.16 -3.83 5.15
C TRP A 203 -1.50 -3.86 6.64
N ARG A 204 -2.33 -2.92 7.10
CA ARG A 204 -2.77 -2.83 8.49
C ARG A 204 -3.95 -3.75 8.77
N GLN A 205 -4.94 -3.79 7.87
CA GLN A 205 -6.12 -4.63 8.01
C GLN A 205 -5.79 -6.12 8.05
N TYR A 206 -4.86 -6.57 7.20
CA TYR A 206 -4.49 -7.96 7.04
C TYR A 206 -3.11 -8.27 7.63
N ARG A 207 -2.64 -7.49 8.61
CA ARG A 207 -1.28 -7.61 9.15
C ARG A 207 -0.94 -9.03 9.60
N SER A 208 -1.84 -9.71 10.30
CA SER A 208 -1.63 -11.09 10.76
C SER A 208 -1.49 -12.08 9.59
N ALA A 209 -2.36 -11.97 8.58
CA ALA A 209 -2.30 -12.80 7.38
C ALA A 209 -1.02 -12.55 6.57
N ILE A 210 -0.58 -11.29 6.46
CA ILE A 210 0.66 -10.91 5.79
C ILE A 210 1.87 -11.49 6.53
N MET A 211 1.90 -11.41 7.86
CA MET A 211 2.97 -12.00 8.68
C MET A 211 3.05 -13.52 8.48
N ALA A 212 1.91 -14.22 8.54
CA ALA A 212 1.85 -15.66 8.32
C ALA A 212 2.31 -16.04 6.90
N THR A 213 1.88 -15.27 5.90
CA THR A 213 2.26 -15.47 4.49
C THR A 213 3.76 -15.23 4.28
N ALA A 214 4.31 -14.15 4.84
CA ALA A 214 5.74 -13.85 4.78
C ALA A 214 6.58 -14.96 5.42
N LEU A 215 6.17 -15.43 6.60
CA LEU A 215 6.81 -16.56 7.27
C LEU A 215 6.77 -17.82 6.39
N GLY A 216 5.59 -18.15 5.84
CA GLY A 216 5.43 -19.30 4.93
C GLY A 216 6.32 -19.21 3.70
N ILE A 217 6.42 -18.04 3.06
CA ILE A 217 7.31 -17.79 1.92
C ILE A 217 8.79 -18.00 2.32
N PHE A 218 9.21 -17.51 3.48
CA PHE A 218 10.58 -17.68 3.95
C PHE A 218 10.93 -19.16 4.14
N TRP A 219 10.05 -19.91 4.80
CA TRP A 219 10.24 -21.36 4.99
C TRP A 219 10.19 -22.13 3.68
N LEU A 220 9.31 -21.76 2.75
CA LEU A 220 9.29 -22.34 1.41
C LEU A 220 10.63 -22.11 0.70
N ALA A 221 11.18 -20.90 0.76
CA ALA A 221 12.50 -20.60 0.21
C ALA A 221 13.60 -21.44 0.88
N ALA A 222 13.53 -21.64 2.20
CA ALA A 222 14.43 -22.52 2.96
C ALA A 222 14.37 -23.97 2.45
N VAL A 223 13.17 -24.54 2.34
CA VAL A 223 12.98 -25.92 1.86
C VAL A 223 13.50 -26.09 0.44
N VAL A 224 13.14 -25.17 -0.47
CA VAL A 224 13.59 -25.22 -1.87
C VAL A 224 15.12 -25.15 -1.96
N ARG A 225 15.76 -24.23 -1.23
CA ARG A 225 17.22 -24.08 -1.22
C ARG A 225 17.95 -25.30 -0.66
N VAL A 226 17.44 -25.88 0.42
CA VAL A 226 18.07 -27.03 1.09
C VAL A 226 17.89 -28.31 0.29
N LYS A 227 16.77 -28.47 -0.44
CA LYS A 227 16.49 -29.69 -1.23
C LYS A 227 17.01 -29.64 -2.66
N VAL A 228 17.00 -28.49 -3.33
CA VAL A 228 17.14 -28.41 -4.80
C VAL A 228 18.54 -28.02 -5.28
N LEU A 229 19.36 -27.35 -4.46
CA LEU A 229 20.71 -26.96 -4.86
C LEU A 229 21.75 -27.98 -4.40
N PRO A 230 22.54 -28.58 -5.32
CA PRO A 230 23.67 -29.41 -4.95
C PRO A 230 24.64 -28.59 -4.10
N TRP A 231 25.09 -29.21 -3.02
CA TRP A 231 26.03 -28.60 -2.09
C TRP A 231 27.34 -28.30 -2.82
N PRO A 232 27.97 -27.11 -2.63
CA PRO A 232 29.32 -26.90 -3.10
C PRO A 232 30.23 -27.89 -2.37
N GLY A 233 30.67 -28.95 -3.06
CA GLY A 233 31.45 -30.06 -2.47
C GLY A 233 30.74 -31.40 -2.40
N SER A 234 29.57 -31.59 -3.04
CA SER A 234 29.15 -32.96 -3.36
C SER A 234 30.21 -33.59 -4.27
N PRO A 235 30.77 -34.77 -3.93
CA PRO A 235 31.71 -35.44 -4.82
C PRO A 235 31.04 -35.59 -6.18
N GLU A 236 31.74 -35.15 -7.23
CA GLU A 236 31.36 -35.53 -8.59
C GLU A 236 31.30 -37.05 -8.58
N VAL A 237 30.09 -37.59 -8.72
CA VAL A 237 29.91 -39.01 -9.00
C VAL A 237 30.41 -39.17 -10.42
N MET A 238 31.68 -39.58 -10.51
CA MET A 238 32.35 -40.02 -11.74
C MET A 238 31.70 -41.30 -12.26
#